data_AF-A0A2V9JYQ9-F1
#
_entry.id   AF-A0A2V9JYQ9-F1
#
_cell.length_a   1.000
_cell.length_b   1.000
_cell.length_c   1.000
_cell.angle_alpha   90.00
_cell.angle_beta   90.00
_cell.angle_gamma   90.00
#
_symmetry.space_group_name_H-M   'P 1'
#
loop_
_entity.id
_entity.type
_entity.pdbx_description
1 polymer ?
#
loop_
_entity_poly.entity_id
_entity_poly.type
_entity_poly.pdbx_seq_one_letter_code
_entity_poly.pdbx_strand_id
1 'polypeptide(L)' 'MAEVLKVDTMRLDFVLEYTIRLILSGKVVAFPTDTFYGLGADPFNLAAVSEIYRIK' A
#
# COMPACT_ATOMS: atom_id res chain seq x y z
N MET A 1 10.63 3.45 -6.90
CA MET A 1 11.12 4.14 -5.67
C MET A 1 10.00 4.10 -4.65
N ALA A 2 10.30 3.84 -3.39
CA ALA A 2 9.28 3.78 -2.32
C ALA A 2 9.12 5.14 -1.66
N GLU A 3 7.89 5.49 -1.30
CA GLU A 3 7.55 6.63 -0.45
C GLU A 3 7.19 6.11 0.95
N VAL A 4 7.63 6.80 2.00
CA VAL A 4 7.34 6.43 3.38
C VAL A 4 6.35 7.43 3.98
N LEU A 5 5.18 6.92 4.36
CA LEU A 5 4.14 7.70 5.02
C LEU A 5 4.17 7.38 6.52
N LYS A 6 4.42 8.39 7.35
CA LYS A 6 4.25 8.26 8.79
C LYS A 6 2.76 8.28 9.12
N VAL A 7 2.29 7.24 9.79
CA VAL A 7 0.92 7.17 10.31
C VAL A 7 0.91 7.81 11.70
N ASP A 8 0.19 8.91 11.85
CA ASP A 8 -0.10 9.55 13.13
C ASP A 8 -1.58 9.94 13.20
N THR A 9 -2.10 10.16 14.41
CA THR A 9 -3.52 10.47 14.63
C THR A 9 -3.96 11.83 14.07
N MET A 10 -3.03 12.78 13.89
CA MET A 10 -3.36 14.12 13.38
C MET A 10 -3.53 14.12 11.85
N ARG A 11 -2.98 13.11 11.15
CA ARG A 11 -2.95 13.03 9.69
C ARG A 11 -3.58 11.77 9.12
N LEU A 12 -4.26 10.98 9.94
CA LEU A 12 -4.76 9.66 9.56
C LEU A 12 -5.63 9.70 8.30
N ASP A 13 -6.58 10.64 8.23
CA ASP A 13 -7.49 10.78 7.08
C ASP A 13 -6.72 11.03 5.77
N PHE A 14 -5.74 11.94 5.80
CA PHE A 14 -4.89 12.21 4.64
C PHE A 14 -4.10 10.97 4.21
N VAL A 15 -3.50 10.25 5.16
CA VAL A 15 -2.70 9.06 4.86
C VAL A 15 -3.57 7.97 4.25
N LEU A 16 -4.77 7.75 4.80
CA LEU A 16 -5.72 6.77 4.27
C LEU A 16 -6.18 7.14 2.87
N GLU A 17 -6.65 8.37 2.64
CA GLU A 17 -7.09 8.80 1.32
C GLU A 17 -5.97 8.72 0.27
N TYR A 18 -4.77 9.17 0.62
CA TYR A 18 -3.64 9.13 -0.29
C TYR A 18 -3.26 7.68 -0.62
N THR A 19 -3.22 6.80 0.37
CA THR A 19 -2.95 5.36 0.18
C THR A 19 -4.00 4.70 -0.70
N ILE A 20 -5.29 5.01 -0.51
CA ILE A 20 -6.38 4.49 -1.34
C ILE A 20 -6.18 4.90 -2.81
N ARG A 21 -5.84 6.17 -3.06
CA ARG A 21 -5.55 6.66 -4.43
C ARG A 21 -4.38 5.90 -5.05
N LEU A 22 -3.35 5.58 -4.28
CA LEU A 22 -2.22 4.77 -4.75
C LEU A 22 -2.64 3.34 -5.11
N ILE A 23 -3.39 2.67 -4.23
CA ILE A 23 -3.89 1.30 -4.46
C ILE A 23 -4.77 1.25 -5.72
N LEU A 24 -5.73 2.17 -5.86
CA LEU A 24 -6.61 2.26 -7.02
C LEU A 24 -5.86 2.58 -8.32
N SER A 25 -4.71 3.26 -8.23
CA SER A 25 -3.82 3.51 -9.37
C SER A 25 -2.91 2.31 -9.72
N GLY A 26 -3.09 1.17 -9.05
CA GLY A 26 -2.32 -0.06 -9.28
C GLY A 26 -0.95 -0.09 -8.60
N LYS A 27 -0.74 0.70 -7.54
CA LYS A 27 0.50 0.65 -6.74
C LYS A 27 0.42 -0.41 -5.65
N VAL A 28 1.60 -0.89 -5.24
CA VAL A 28 1.79 -1.78 -4.09
C VAL A 28 2.13 -0.95 -2.86
N VAL A 29 1.52 -1.29 -1.72
CA VAL A 29 1.71 -0.61 -0.42
C VAL A 29 2.22 -1.61 0.61
N ALA A 30 3.24 -1.21 1.38
CA ALA A 30 3.66 -1.95 2.57
C ALA A 30 2.95 -1.38 3.81
N PHE A 31 2.39 -2.24 4.66
CA PHE A 31 1.66 -1.81 5.86
C PHE A 31 1.91 -2.76 7.05
N PRO A 32 1.84 -2.26 8.30
CA PRO A 32 2.05 -3.09 9.47
C PRO A 32 0.86 -4.03 9.71
N THR A 33 1.15 -5.21 10.26
CA THR A 33 0.15 -6.11 10.87
C THR A 33 0.57 -6.45 12.29
N ASP A 34 -0.17 -7.31 12.96
CA ASP A 34 0.18 -7.88 14.27
C ASP A 34 1.39 -8.84 14.22
N THR A 35 1.75 -9.36 13.04
CA THR A 35 2.81 -10.36 12.86
C THR A 35 3.99 -9.80 12.04
N PHE A 36 3.78 -9.57 10.75
CA PHE A 36 4.79 -9.08 9.81
C PHE A 36 4.23 -7.96 8.92
N TYR A 37 5.11 -7.18 8.31
CA TYR A 37 4.66 -6.22 7.30
C TYR A 37 4.07 -6.95 6.09
N GLY A 38 2.88 -6.52 5.68
CA GLY A 38 2.20 -7.00 4.48
C GLY A 38 2.53 -6.12 3.27
N LEU A 39 2.56 -6.74 2.08
CA LEU A 39 2.48 -6.03 0.80
C LEU A 39 1.06 -6.20 0.26
N GLY A 40 0.38 -5.08 0.03
CA GLY A 40 -1.00 -5.04 -0.46
C GLY A 40 -1.11 -4.32 -1.79
N ALA A 41 -2.05 -4.77 -2.62
CA ALA A 41 -2.47 -4.16 -3.86
C ALA A 41 -3.97 -4.45 -4.07
N ASP A 42 -4.57 -3.83 -5.08
CA ASP A 42 -5.92 -4.20 -5.52
C ASP A 42 -5.90 -5.64 -6.07
N PRO A 43 -6.65 -6.59 -5.47
CA PRO A 43 -6.64 -7.99 -5.89
C PRO A 43 -7.26 -8.22 -7.28
N PHE A 44 -8.04 -7.27 -7.79
CA PHE A 44 -8.63 -7.34 -9.13
C PHE A 44 -7.73 -6.72 -10.21
N ASN A 45 -6.67 -6.03 -9.81
CA ASN A 45 -5.66 -5.49 -10.73
C ASN A 45 -4.51 -6.49 -10.87
N LEU A 46 -4.59 -7.37 -11.88
CA LEU A 46 -3.59 -8.41 -12.12
C LEU A 46 -2.16 -7.86 -12.30
N ALA A 47 -2.01 -6.66 -12.89
CA ALA A 47 -0.70 -6.04 -13.04
C ALA A 47 -0.09 -5.65 -11.68
N ALA A 48 -0.91 -5.12 -10.77
CA ALA A 48 -0.48 -4.79 -9.40
C ALA A 48 -0.18 -6.05 -8.58
N VAL A 49 -0.94 -7.12 -8.78
CA VAL A 49 -0.65 -8.44 -8.17
C VAL A 49 0.69 -8.99 -8.68
N SER A 50 0.94 -8.95 -9.99
CA SER A 50 2.24 -9.36 -10.55
C SER A 50 3.40 -8.55 -9.99
N GLU A 51 3.19 -7.27 -9.67
CA GLU A 51 4.22 -6.43 -9.05
C GLU A 51 4.59 -6.91 -7.63
N ILE A 52 3.63 -7.45 -6.85
CA ILE A 52 3.93 -8.07 -5.54
C ILE A 52 4.92 -9.24 -5.72
N TYR A 53 4.68 -10.12 -6.69
CA TYR A 53 5.56 -11.25 -7.01
C TYR A 53 6.92 -10.82 -7.58
N ARG A 54 7.00 -9.65 -8.21
CA ARG A 54 8.27 -9.09 -8.69
C ARG A 54 9.12 -8.56 -7.52
N ILE A 55 8.47 -8.07 -6.47
CA ILE A 55 9.13 -7.58 -5.26
C ILE A 55 9.60 -8.74 -4.37
N LYS A 56 8.82 -9.82 -4.26
CA LYS A 56 9.09 -11.01 -3.45
C LYS A 56 8.70 -12.29 -4.17
#